data_AF-A0AAZ3QG86-F1
#
_entry.id   AF-A0AAZ3QG86-F1
#
_cell.length_a   1.000
_cell.length_b   1.000
_cell.length_c   1.000
_cell.angle_alpha   90.00
_cell.angle_beta   90.00
_cell.angle_gamma   90.00
#
_symmetry.space_group_name_H-M   'P 1'
#
loop_
_entity.id
_entity.type
_entity.pdbx_description
1 polymer ?
#
loop_
_entity_poly.entity_id
_entity_poly.type
_entity_poly.pdbx_seq_one_letter_code
_entity_poly.pdbx_strand_id
1 'polypeptide(L)'
;MSAESQENRTVEVLGVPEEVEDELLYLYFENKRRSGGGNLVSVKLEGSRALLLFEEAEVASRVLSKRAHVLSNAELTVRKPACKDPRRLLLRGVNPSSCQELVELYVENMMGMDMHDYTLYPSPGRDLVLVHFHQAFNKVLSSLPSAAA
;
A
#
# COMPACT_ATOMS: atom_id res chain seq x y z
N MET A 1 -5.89 -19.76 -0.36
CA MET A 1 -4.65 -19.35 -1.05
C MET A 1 -4.28 -17.97 -0.52
N SER A 2 -3.36 -17.95 0.44
CA SER A 2 -3.26 -16.93 1.50
C SER A 2 -2.62 -15.60 1.04
N ALA A 3 -3.16 -14.48 1.52
CA ALA A 3 -2.67 -13.11 1.22
C ALA A 3 -1.19 -12.90 1.58
N GLU A 4 -0.66 -13.60 2.59
CA GLU A 4 0.78 -13.63 2.94
C GLU A 4 1.69 -14.03 1.76
N SER A 5 1.18 -14.86 0.84
CA SER A 5 1.95 -15.26 -0.34
C SER A 5 2.10 -14.13 -1.34
N GLN A 6 1.11 -13.22 -1.44
CA GLN A 6 1.19 -12.08 -2.37
C GLN A 6 2.05 -10.96 -1.79
N GLU A 7 1.96 -10.68 -0.50
CA GLU A 7 2.80 -9.65 0.15
C GLU A 7 4.29 -9.95 0.00
N ASN A 8 4.69 -11.20 0.20
CA ASN A 8 6.09 -11.62 0.04
C ASN A 8 6.58 -11.66 -1.41
N ARG A 9 5.65 -11.62 -2.37
CA ARG A 9 5.92 -11.57 -3.81
C ARG A 9 5.79 -10.17 -4.39
N THR A 10 5.36 -9.20 -3.59
CA THR A 10 5.13 -7.83 -4.05
C THR A 10 6.30 -6.94 -3.66
N VAL A 11 6.71 -6.09 -4.58
CA VAL A 11 7.77 -5.10 -4.40
C VAL A 11 7.25 -3.73 -4.79
N GLU A 12 7.60 -2.72 -4.01
CA GLU A 12 7.31 -1.33 -4.30
C GLU A 12 8.56 -0.63 -4.83
N VAL A 13 8.39 0.11 -5.92
CA VAL A 13 9.44 0.89 -6.57
C VAL A 13 9.04 2.37 -6.50
N LEU A 14 9.98 3.21 -6.10
CA LEU A 14 9.82 4.65 -5.98
C LEU A 14 10.85 5.38 -6.84
N GLY A 15 10.51 6.61 -7.23
CA GLY A 15 11.38 7.45 -8.06
C GLY A 15 11.33 7.04 -9.53
N VAL A 16 10.23 6.43 -9.97
CA VAL A 16 10.01 6.11 -11.38
C VAL A 16 9.82 7.44 -12.14
N PRO A 17 10.63 7.74 -13.17
CA PRO A 17 10.43 8.92 -14.02
C PRO A 17 9.11 8.84 -14.78
N GLU A 18 8.46 9.98 -15.04
CA GLU A 18 7.19 10.04 -15.78
C GLU A 18 7.30 9.51 -17.21
N GLU A 19 8.51 9.53 -17.78
CA GLU A 19 8.83 9.02 -19.13
C GLU A 19 8.87 7.49 -19.19
N VAL A 20 8.93 6.81 -18.04
CA VAL A 20 9.05 5.36 -17.96
C VAL A 20 7.66 4.73 -17.94
N GLU A 21 7.35 3.99 -19.01
CA GLU A 21 6.13 3.20 -19.13
C GLU A 21 6.23 1.84 -18.40
N ASP A 22 5.06 1.25 -18.12
CA ASP A 22 4.92 -0.06 -17.47
C ASP A 22 5.73 -1.17 -18.16
N GLU A 23 5.81 -1.14 -19.49
CA GLU A 23 6.56 -2.10 -20.31
C GLU A 23 8.07 -2.05 -20.02
N LEU A 24 8.63 -0.85 -19.83
CA LEU A 24 10.05 -0.66 -19.52
C LEU A 24 10.38 -1.15 -18.10
N LEU A 25 9.49 -0.89 -17.14
CA LEU A 25 9.59 -1.44 -15.80
C LEU A 25 9.52 -2.97 -15.83
N TYR A 26 8.55 -3.52 -16.57
CA TYR A 26 8.38 -4.96 -16.74
C TYR A 26 9.68 -5.60 -17.24
N LEU A 27 10.20 -5.11 -18.37
CA LEU A 27 11.42 -5.65 -18.98
C LEU A 27 12.66 -5.53 -18.07
N TYR A 28 12.76 -4.45 -17.29
CA TYR A 28 13.87 -4.26 -16.34
C TYR A 28 13.79 -5.26 -15.18
N PHE A 29 12.61 -5.43 -14.58
CA PHE A 29 12.42 -6.28 -13.42
C PHE A 29 12.23 -7.77 -13.77
N GLU A 30 11.91 -8.10 -15.01
CA GLU A 30 11.98 -9.48 -15.51
C GLU A 30 13.44 -9.94 -15.70
N ASN A 31 14.33 -9.01 -16.04
CA ASN A 31 15.72 -9.35 -16.34
C ASN A 31 16.55 -9.68 -15.09
N LYS A 32 16.77 -10.99 -14.87
CA LYS A 32 17.59 -11.53 -13.76
C LYS A 32 18.99 -10.91 -13.64
N ARG A 33 19.65 -10.55 -14.75
CA ARG A 33 21.00 -9.94 -14.70
C ARG A 33 20.95 -8.48 -14.27
N ARG A 34 19.96 -7.73 -14.75
CA ARG A 34 19.83 -6.29 -14.48
C ARG A 34 19.26 -6.00 -13.11
N SER A 35 18.22 -6.70 -12.68
CA SER A 35 17.50 -6.42 -11.43
C SER A 35 17.61 -7.54 -10.39
N GLY A 36 18.07 -8.73 -10.77
CA GLY A 36 17.93 -9.93 -9.92
C GLY A 36 16.53 -10.55 -9.96
N GLY A 37 15.64 -9.99 -10.79
CA GLY A 37 14.24 -10.37 -10.88
C GLY A 37 13.98 -11.61 -11.75
N GLY A 38 12.81 -11.62 -12.38
CA GLY A 38 12.21 -12.78 -13.04
C GLY A 38 10.73 -12.53 -13.33
N ASN A 39 10.00 -13.58 -13.67
CA ASN A 39 8.61 -13.48 -14.15
C ASN A 39 7.72 -12.63 -13.22
N LEU A 40 7.04 -11.67 -13.85
CA LEU A 40 6.10 -10.76 -13.22
C LEU A 40 4.66 -11.18 -13.58
N VAL A 41 3.82 -11.26 -12.56
CA VAL A 41 2.37 -11.46 -12.70
C VAL A 41 1.69 -10.15 -13.10
N SER A 42 2.12 -9.02 -12.50
CA SER A 42 1.57 -7.71 -12.84
C SER A 42 2.51 -6.56 -12.44
N VAL A 43 2.37 -5.45 -13.15
CA VAL A 43 2.99 -4.15 -12.86
C VAL A 43 1.87 -3.13 -12.77
N LYS A 44 1.90 -2.27 -11.75
CA LYS A 44 0.96 -1.16 -11.59
C LYS A 44 1.74 0.11 -11.31
N LEU A 45 1.76 1.04 -12.26
CA LEU A 45 2.35 2.37 -12.09
C LEU A 45 1.30 3.37 -11.61
N GLU A 46 1.63 4.09 -10.54
CA GLU A 46 0.84 5.13 -9.89
C GLU A 46 1.71 6.39 -9.75
N GLY A 47 1.80 7.19 -10.82
CA GLY A 47 2.69 8.35 -10.88
C GLY A 47 4.16 7.91 -10.79
N SER A 48 4.91 8.41 -9.81
CA SER A 48 6.33 8.07 -9.62
C SER A 48 6.57 6.80 -8.78
N ARG A 49 5.52 6.00 -8.55
CA ARG A 49 5.53 4.78 -7.73
C ARG A 49 5.00 3.62 -8.54
N ALA A 50 5.66 2.46 -8.48
CA ALA A 50 5.17 1.24 -9.08
C ALA A 50 5.06 0.09 -8.07
N LEU A 51 4.05 -0.76 -8.23
CA LEU A 51 3.89 -2.01 -7.52
C LEU A 51 4.10 -3.17 -8.48
N LEU A 52 5.04 -4.05 -8.15
CA LEU A 52 5.43 -5.21 -8.94
C LEU A 52 5.04 -6.48 -8.19
N LEU A 53 4.29 -7.36 -8.83
CA LEU A 53 3.96 -8.68 -8.29
C LEU A 53 4.72 -9.76 -9.06
N PHE A 54 5.59 -10.48 -8.38
CA PHE A 54 6.35 -11.60 -8.95
C PHE A 54 5.61 -12.93 -8.83
N GLU A 55 5.96 -13.89 -9.69
CA GLU A 55 5.46 -15.27 -9.57
C GLU A 55 5.97 -15.95 -8.29
N GLU A 56 7.25 -15.73 -7.95
CA GLU A 56 7.94 -16.37 -6.83
C GLU A 56 8.43 -15.36 -5.78
N ALA A 57 8.39 -15.74 -4.49
CA ALA A 57 8.78 -14.86 -3.38
C ALA A 57 10.31 -14.70 -3.29
N GLU A 58 11.04 -15.73 -3.72
CA GLU A 58 12.49 -15.72 -3.84
C GLU A 58 12.95 -14.65 -4.83
N VAL A 59 12.22 -14.45 -5.93
CA VAL A 59 12.51 -13.44 -6.95
C VAL A 59 12.39 -12.03 -6.34
N ALA A 60 11.27 -11.75 -5.66
CA ALA A 60 11.07 -10.49 -4.95
C ALA A 60 12.19 -10.21 -3.93
N SER A 61 12.59 -11.24 -3.18
CA SER A 61 13.68 -11.14 -2.18
C SER A 61 15.03 -10.81 -2.81
N ARG A 62 15.35 -11.36 -3.99
CA ARG A 62 16.58 -11.01 -4.74
C ARG A 62 16.57 -9.58 -5.27
N VAL A 63 15.41 -9.12 -5.75
CA VAL A 63 15.25 -7.75 -6.24
C VAL A 63 15.41 -6.76 -5.08
N LEU A 64 14.91 -7.09 -3.89
CA LEU A 64 15.05 -6.29 -2.67
C LEU A 64 16.47 -6.29 -2.10
N SER A 65 17.24 -7.37 -2.26
CA SER A 65 18.61 -7.45 -1.72
C SER A 65 19.64 -6.73 -2.59
N LYS A 66 19.27 -6.37 -3.82
CA LYS A 66 20.11 -5.58 -4.72
C LYS A 66 20.21 -4.13 -4.22
N ARG A 67 21.45 -3.62 -4.13
CA ARG A 67 21.75 -2.30 -3.55
C ARG A 67 21.17 -1.12 -4.33
N ALA A 68 21.20 -1.18 -5.66
CA ALA A 68 20.77 -0.08 -6.52
C ALA A 68 20.12 -0.61 -7.79
N HIS A 69 19.07 0.07 -8.22
CA HIS A 69 18.38 -0.19 -9.48
C HIS A 69 18.43 1.09 -10.32
N VAL A 70 18.84 0.97 -11.57
CA VAL A 70 18.99 2.13 -12.46
C VAL A 70 18.27 1.85 -13.77
N LEU A 71 17.29 2.69 -14.07
CA LEU A 71 16.48 2.62 -15.28
C LEU A 71 16.38 4.02 -15.88
N SER A 72 16.67 4.16 -17.18
CA SER A 72 16.62 5.45 -17.89
C SER A 72 17.41 6.57 -17.19
N ASN A 73 18.62 6.27 -16.72
CA ASN A 73 19.50 7.17 -15.94
C ASN A 73 18.92 7.68 -14.61
N ALA A 74 17.79 7.14 -14.15
CA ALA A 74 17.22 7.39 -12.85
C ALA A 74 17.52 6.24 -11.88
N GLU A 75 17.88 6.58 -10.64
CA GLU A 75 18.04 5.61 -9.57
C GLU A 75 16.67 5.32 -8.94
N LEU A 76 16.27 4.06 -8.99
CA LEU A 76 15.01 3.58 -8.44
C LEU A 76 15.23 3.06 -7.03
N THR A 77 14.36 3.48 -6.10
CA THR A 77 14.35 2.93 -4.74
C THR A 77 13.38 1.76 -4.68
N VAL A 78 13.88 0.60 -4.31
CA VAL A 78 13.09 -0.64 -4.26
C VAL A 78 12.94 -1.06 -2.80
N ARG A 79 11.71 -1.28 -2.35
CA ARG A 79 11.42 -1.69 -0.97
C ARG A 79 10.21 -2.62 -0.89
N LYS A 80 10.02 -3.23 0.28
CA LYS A 80 8.75 -3.92 0.55
C LYS A 80 7.62 -2.90 0.54
N PRO A 81 6.47 -3.22 -0.06
CA PRO A 81 5.29 -2.38 0.06
C PRO A 81 5.00 -2.13 1.53
N ALA A 82 4.56 -0.92 1.86
CA ALA A 82 4.07 -0.66 3.20
C ALA A 82 2.96 -1.68 3.50
N CYS A 83 3.19 -2.55 4.49
CA CYS A 83 2.16 -3.47 4.96
C CYS A 83 0.97 -2.61 5.38
N LYS A 84 -0.14 -2.73 4.66
CA LYS A 84 -1.41 -2.17 5.10
C LYS A 84 -1.83 -3.06 6.25
N ASP A 85 -1.64 -2.59 7.48
CA ASP A 85 -2.12 -3.34 8.65
C ASP A 85 -3.66 -3.45 8.51
N PRO A 86 -4.20 -4.67 8.29
CA PRO A 86 -5.63 -4.85 8.03
C PRO A 86 -6.48 -4.57 9.27
N ARG A 87 -5.85 -4.31 10.43
CA ARG A 87 -6.49 -3.88 11.66
C ARG A 87 -6.37 -2.37 11.89
N ARG A 88 -5.70 -1.60 11.03
CA ARG A 88 -5.51 -0.16 11.25
C ARG A 88 -5.95 0.66 10.05
N LEU A 89 -6.86 1.58 10.30
CA LEU A 89 -7.32 2.57 9.33
C LEU A 89 -7.06 3.98 9.87
N LEU A 90 -6.50 4.85 9.03
CA LEU A 90 -6.30 6.25 9.40
C LEU A 90 -7.35 7.13 8.71
N LEU A 91 -8.21 7.75 9.50
CA LEU A 91 -9.11 8.82 9.05
C LEU A 91 -8.35 10.14 9.04
N ARG A 92 -8.39 10.86 7.92
CA ARG A 92 -7.76 12.18 7.75
C ARG A 92 -8.81 13.24 7.46
N GLY A 93 -8.55 14.48 7.89
CA GLY A 93 -9.47 15.60 7.67
C GLY A 93 -10.68 15.57 8.59
N VAL A 94 -10.57 14.89 9.73
CA VAL A 94 -11.61 14.94 10.76
C VAL A 94 -11.67 16.37 11.28
N ASN A 95 -12.85 16.95 11.37
CA ASN A 95 -12.97 18.29 11.95
C ASN A 95 -12.61 18.22 13.46
N PRO A 96 -11.64 19.00 13.95
CA PRO A 96 -11.25 19.00 15.37
C PRO A 96 -12.37 19.31 16.36
N SER A 97 -13.43 19.99 15.89
CA SER A 97 -14.62 20.30 16.69
C SER A 97 -15.68 19.18 16.70
N SER A 98 -15.53 18.15 15.87
CA SER A 98 -16.43 17.00 15.88
C SER A 98 -16.32 16.25 17.21
N CYS A 99 -17.47 15.83 17.75
CA CYS A 99 -17.49 14.96 18.91
C CYS A 99 -17.17 13.51 18.51
N GLN A 100 -16.73 12.72 19.49
CA GLN A 100 -16.28 11.35 19.25
C GLN A 100 -17.43 10.46 18.74
N GLU A 101 -18.65 10.66 19.24
CA GLU A 101 -19.83 9.88 18.85
C GLU A 101 -20.15 10.01 17.36
N LEU A 102 -19.87 11.18 16.76
CA LEU A 102 -20.07 11.38 15.33
C LEU A 102 -19.06 10.60 14.48
N VAL A 103 -17.82 10.48 14.97
CA VAL A 103 -16.77 9.70 14.31
C VAL A 103 -17.07 8.20 14.44
N GLU A 104 -17.55 7.76 15.61
CA GLU A 104 -18.01 6.39 15.85
C GLU A 104 -19.14 6.03 14.87
N LEU A 105 -20.19 6.85 14.79
CA LEU A 105 -21.31 6.64 13.87
C LEU A 105 -20.84 6.55 12.40
N TYR A 106 -19.89 7.41 12.00
CA TYR A 106 -19.33 7.36 10.65
C TYR A 106 -18.60 6.05 10.39
N VAL A 107 -17.76 5.60 11.33
CA VAL A 107 -17.02 4.33 11.21
C VAL A 107 -17.98 3.15 11.16
N GLU A 108 -18.98 3.10 12.05
CA GLU A 108 -20.01 2.06 12.08
C GLU A 108 -20.75 1.97 10.74
N ASN A 109 -21.23 3.10 10.22
CA ASN A 109 -21.97 3.14 8.95
C ASN A 109 -21.09 2.76 7.74
N MET A 110 -19.84 3.24 7.70
CA MET A 110 -18.94 2.95 6.58
C MET A 110 -18.46 1.50 6.57
N MET A 111 -18.22 0.93 7.75
CA MET A 111 -17.60 -0.39 7.88
C MET A 111 -18.65 -1.50 8.04
N GLY A 112 -19.83 -1.18 8.57
CA GLY A 112 -20.87 -2.14 8.94
C GLY A 112 -20.46 -2.96 10.17
N MET A 113 -19.88 -2.30 11.17
CA MET A 113 -19.31 -2.92 12.38
C MET A 113 -19.96 -2.33 13.64
N ASP A 114 -19.89 -3.06 14.76
CA ASP A 114 -20.34 -2.58 16.06
C ASP A 114 -19.20 -1.85 16.80
N MET A 115 -19.54 -0.92 17.68
CA MET A 115 -18.61 -0.21 18.58
C MET A 115 -17.65 -1.12 19.35
N HIS A 116 -18.02 -2.38 19.61
CA HIS A 116 -17.16 -3.33 20.32
C HIS A 116 -16.05 -3.95 19.46
N ASP A 117 -16.10 -3.78 18.14
CA ASP A 117 -15.14 -4.41 17.22
C ASP A 117 -13.90 -3.54 16.94
N TYR A 118 -13.86 -2.31 17.46
CA TYR A 118 -12.79 -1.35 17.19
C TYR A 118 -12.47 -0.40 18.36
N THR A 119 -11.40 0.37 18.21
CA THR A 119 -10.99 1.41 19.15
C THR A 119 -10.47 2.62 18.37
N LEU A 120 -10.89 3.83 18.78
CA LEU A 120 -10.47 5.08 18.16
C LEU A 120 -9.35 5.75 18.97
N TYR A 121 -8.31 6.19 18.27
CA TYR A 121 -7.23 6.98 18.84
C TYR A 121 -7.12 8.31 18.08
N PRO A 122 -7.74 9.40 18.60
CA PRO A 122 -7.58 10.71 18.01
C PRO A 122 -6.17 11.24 18.23
N SER A 123 -5.65 11.94 17.23
CA SER A 123 -4.39 12.68 17.35
C SER A 123 -4.53 13.89 18.28
N PRO A 124 -3.42 14.44 18.81
CA PRO A 124 -3.44 15.66 19.61
C PRO A 124 -4.09 16.86 18.89
N GLY A 125 -3.95 16.94 17.56
CA GLY A 125 -4.57 17.96 16.72
C GLY A 125 -6.04 17.71 16.40
N ARG A 126 -6.57 16.53 16.71
CA ARG A 126 -7.94 16.05 16.41
C ARG A 126 -8.34 16.07 14.93
N ASP A 127 -7.37 16.25 14.03
CA ASP A 127 -7.53 16.23 12.58
C ASP A 127 -7.31 14.85 11.96
N LEU A 128 -6.66 13.97 12.73
CA LEU A 128 -6.42 12.57 12.42
C LEU A 128 -7.03 11.66 13.49
N VAL A 129 -7.64 10.55 13.07
CA VAL A 129 -8.12 9.49 13.97
C VAL A 129 -7.65 8.14 13.45
N LEU A 130 -6.93 7.39 14.29
CA LEU A 130 -6.56 6.02 14.01
C LEU A 130 -7.64 5.07 14.54
N VAL A 131 -8.26 4.31 13.64
CA VAL A 131 -9.17 3.22 13.96
C VAL A 131 -8.37 1.94 14.06
N HIS A 132 -8.48 1.24 15.19
CA HIS A 132 -7.85 -0.06 15.44
C HIS A 132 -8.93 -1.13 15.61
N PHE A 133 -9.03 -2.05 14.66
CA PHE A 133 -9.98 -3.16 14.68
C PHE A 133 -9.44 -4.33 15.51
N HIS A 134 -10.30 -4.96 16.30
CA HIS A 134 -9.91 -6.15 17.09
C HIS A 134 -9.69 -7.38 16.20
N GLN A 135 -10.30 -7.40 15.01
CA GLN A 135 -10.09 -8.41 13.97
C GLN A 135 -9.70 -7.78 12.63
N ALA A 136 -9.02 -8.54 11.78
CA ALA A 136 -8.63 -8.08 10.44
C ALA A 136 -9.87 -7.82 9.57
N PHE A 137 -9.94 -6.65 8.95
CA PHE A 137 -11.06 -6.29 8.08
C PHE A 137 -10.70 -6.55 6.61
N ASN A 138 -11.49 -7.40 5.94
CA ASN A 138 -11.22 -7.86 4.57
C ASN A 138 -11.90 -7.03 3.47
N LYS A 139 -12.57 -5.92 3.79
CA LYS A 139 -13.21 -5.08 2.79
C LYS A 139 -12.18 -4.18 2.11
N VAL A 140 -12.20 -4.15 0.78
CA VAL A 140 -11.25 -3.40 -0.03
C VAL A 140 -11.47 -1.90 0.20
N LEU A 141 -10.47 -1.21 0.75
CA LEU A 141 -10.51 0.24 1.02
C LEU A 141 -10.66 1.10 -0.26
N SER A 142 -10.62 0.50 -1.45
CA SER A 142 -10.77 1.19 -2.74
C SER A 142 -12.19 1.66 -3.04
N SER A 143 -13.18 1.30 -2.22
CA SER A 143 -14.56 1.80 -2.35
C SER A 143 -14.88 2.99 -1.45
N LEU A 144 -13.90 3.49 -0.68
CA LEU A 144 -14.11 4.67 0.14
C LEU A 144 -14.18 5.91 -0.77
N PRO A 145 -15.24 6.72 -0.69
CA PRO A 145 -15.29 7.97 -1.43
C PRO A 145 -14.12 8.84 -0.96
N SER A 146 -13.28 9.27 -1.91
CA SER A 146 -12.32 10.32 -1.66
C SER A 146 -13.13 11.57 -1.33
N ALA A 147 -13.14 11.96 -0.06
CA ALA A 147 -13.70 13.25 0.34
C ALA A 147 -12.78 14.33 -0.26
N ALA A 148 -13.11 14.75 -1.48
CA ALA A 148 -12.57 15.95 -2.09
C ALA A 148 -12.97 17.12 -1.18
N ALA A 149 -11.95 17.88 -0.77
CA ALA A 149 -12.07 19.10 0.00
C ALA A 149 -12.87 20.18 -0.75
#